data_AF-A0A3N5YZS2-F1
#
_entry.id   AF-A0A3N5YZS2-F1
#
_cell.length_a   1.000
_cell.length_b   1.000
_cell.length_c   1.000
_cell.angle_alpha   90.00
_cell.angle_beta   90.00
_cell.angle_gamma   90.00
#
_symmetry.space_group_name_H-M   'P 1'
#
loop_
_entity.id
_entity.type
_entity.pdbx_description
1 polymer ?
#
loop_
_entity_poly.entity_id
_entity_poly.type
_entity_poly.pdbx_seq_one_letter_code
_entity_poly.pdbx_strand_id
1 'polypeptide(L)'
;MLRATEQESDREVHLGLNSGIPLPAPGGFYFVFRAGAPAFRKYDASGRLVFERHVEGIELDETVNNLPTRWPRRPSSPAGSSMPFVPPVVRAAAVDAAGNLWLSFTVTPHAYVYDPAGEKVRVVRFEAAGTVAPASLFFSHTGRLLVAPGCYEFDPRRK
;
A
#
# COMPACT_ATOMS: atom_id res chain seq x y z
N MET A 1 8.10 -1.52 16.34
CA MET A 1 7.67 -2.91 16.60
C MET A 1 6.99 -3.45 15.35
N LEU A 2 7.28 -4.68 14.95
CA LEU A 2 6.66 -5.34 13.79
C LEU A 2 5.19 -5.68 14.10
N ARG A 3 4.32 -5.74 13.08
CA ARG A 3 2.96 -6.28 13.23
C ARG A 3 2.99 -7.78 13.42
N ALA A 4 1.99 -8.31 14.10
CA ALA A 4 1.73 -9.74 14.11
C ALA A 4 1.35 -10.17 12.67
N THR A 5 1.88 -11.31 12.25
CA THR A 5 1.64 -11.85 10.89
C THR A 5 1.27 -13.32 10.92
N GLU A 6 1.25 -13.98 12.08
CA GLU A 6 1.06 -15.43 12.22
C GLU A 6 2.13 -16.26 11.47
N GLN A 7 3.27 -15.62 11.19
CA GLN A 7 4.40 -16.19 10.46
C GLN A 7 5.71 -15.94 11.21
N GLU A 8 5.64 -15.62 12.51
CA GLU A 8 6.78 -15.25 13.36
C GLU A 8 7.84 -16.35 13.44
N SER A 9 7.44 -17.62 13.24
CA SER A 9 8.35 -18.76 13.16
C SER A 9 9.20 -18.80 11.90
N ASP A 10 8.78 -18.11 10.82
CA ASP A 10 9.54 -17.93 9.59
C ASP A 10 9.98 -16.47 9.46
N ARG A 11 11.21 -16.20 9.91
CA ARG A 11 11.76 -14.84 9.97
C ARG A 11 11.72 -14.13 8.61
N GLU A 12 12.04 -14.81 7.51
CA GLU A 12 12.12 -14.17 6.19
C GLU A 12 10.73 -13.75 5.71
N VAL A 13 9.73 -14.62 5.91
CA VAL A 13 8.32 -14.30 5.63
C VAL A 13 7.84 -13.17 6.53
N HIS A 14 8.08 -13.25 7.84
CA HIS A 14 7.66 -12.24 8.81
C HIS A 14 8.21 -10.85 8.47
N LEU A 15 9.47 -10.77 8.05
CA LEU A 15 10.09 -9.53 7.58
C LEU A 15 9.47 -9.06 6.26
N GLY A 16 9.25 -9.95 5.29
CA GLY A 16 8.59 -9.62 4.03
C GLY A 16 7.20 -9.01 4.24
N LEU A 17 6.41 -9.58 5.14
CA LEU A 17 5.07 -9.12 5.51
C LEU A 17 5.05 -7.82 6.32
N ASN A 18 6.19 -7.47 6.93
CA ASN A 18 6.38 -6.20 7.63
C ASN A 18 7.09 -5.13 6.79
N SER A 19 7.45 -5.45 5.54
CA SER A 19 7.97 -4.45 4.61
C SER A 19 6.88 -3.45 4.20
N GLY A 20 7.26 -2.20 4.02
CA GLY A 20 6.29 -1.13 3.85
C GLY A 20 6.84 0.14 3.22
N ILE A 21 5.93 1.10 3.02
CA ILE A 21 6.20 2.43 2.49
C ILE A 21 5.95 3.43 3.64
N PRO A 22 7.00 4.07 4.20
CA PRO A 22 6.82 5.16 5.14
C PRO A 22 6.46 6.44 4.37
N LEU A 23 5.40 7.13 4.80
CA LEU A 23 4.88 8.33 4.15
C LEU A 23 4.70 9.45 5.17
N PRO A 24 5.47 10.55 5.07
CA PRO A 24 5.23 11.75 5.85
C PRO A 24 3.78 12.21 5.68
N ALA A 25 3.17 12.66 6.78
CA ALA A 25 1.82 13.18 6.79
C ALA A 25 1.70 14.29 7.84
N PRO A 26 0.71 15.18 7.74
CA PRO A 26 0.46 16.14 8.81
C PRO A 26 0.38 15.44 10.18
N GLY A 27 1.12 15.98 11.15
CA GLY A 27 1.17 15.47 12.53
C GLY A 27 1.89 14.13 12.74
N GLY A 28 2.59 13.56 11.75
CA GLY A 28 3.35 12.31 11.89
C GLY A 28 3.62 11.61 10.57
N PHE A 29 3.33 10.30 10.49
CA PHE A 29 3.53 9.54 9.25
C PHE A 29 2.63 8.31 9.17
N TYR A 30 2.37 7.84 7.96
CA TYR A 30 1.79 6.53 7.71
C TYR A 30 2.89 5.51 7.42
N PHE A 31 2.67 4.26 7.84
CA PHE A 31 3.44 3.12 7.36
C PHE A 31 2.48 2.15 6.67
N VAL A 32 2.62 2.02 5.35
CA VAL A 32 1.75 1.17 4.53
C VAL A 32 2.43 -0.16 4.28
N PHE A 33 1.83 -1.27 4.71
CA PHE A 33 2.39 -2.60 4.46
C PHE A 33 2.19 -2.99 3.00
N ARG A 34 3.25 -3.52 2.37
CA ARG A 34 3.19 -3.83 0.94
C ARG A 34 2.57 -5.19 0.65
N ALA A 35 2.68 -6.16 1.55
CA ALA A 35 2.33 -7.55 1.29
C ALA A 35 1.45 -8.18 2.37
N GLY A 36 0.94 -9.39 2.10
CA GLY A 36 -0.04 -10.08 2.94
C GLY A 36 -1.40 -9.41 2.92
N ALA A 37 -2.17 -9.59 3.99
CA ALA A 37 -3.42 -8.84 4.18
C ALA A 37 -3.09 -7.33 4.20
N PRO A 38 -3.63 -6.55 3.26
CA PRO A 38 -3.24 -5.16 3.08
C PRO A 38 -3.71 -4.34 4.28
N ALA A 39 -2.78 -3.57 4.85
CA ALA A 39 -3.01 -2.78 6.05
C ALA A 39 -2.07 -1.57 6.06
N PHE A 40 -2.38 -0.61 6.92
CA PHE A 40 -1.49 0.51 7.22
C PHE A 40 -1.63 0.96 8.68
N ARG A 41 -0.59 1.65 9.16
CA ARG A 41 -0.55 2.26 10.50
C ARG A 41 -0.34 3.75 10.39
N LYS A 42 -0.99 4.52 11.26
CA LYS A 42 -0.72 5.94 11.48
C LYS A 42 0.05 6.11 12.78
N TYR A 43 1.13 6.88 12.72
CA TYR A 43 1.91 7.29 13.88
C TYR A 43 1.85 8.81 14.02
N ASP A 44 1.89 9.28 15.27
CA ASP A 44 2.03 10.70 15.57
C ASP A 44 3.49 11.17 15.44
N ALA A 45 3.74 12.46 15.62
CA ALA A 45 5.07 13.07 15.48
C ALA A 45 6.12 12.50 16.46
N SER A 46 5.69 11.89 17.56
CA SER A 46 6.59 11.22 18.52
C SER A 46 6.89 9.77 18.13
N GLY A 47 6.27 9.26 17.06
CA GLY A 47 6.37 7.87 16.62
C GLY A 47 5.45 6.92 17.38
N ARG A 48 4.47 7.42 18.15
CA ARG A 48 3.48 6.59 18.84
C ARG A 48 2.39 6.17 17.87
N LEU A 49 2.02 4.88 17.92
CA LEU A 49 0.93 4.34 17.10
C LEU A 49 -0.38 5.01 17.50
N VAL A 50 -1.04 5.64 16.54
CA VAL A 50 -2.37 6.23 16.71
C VAL A 50 -3.41 5.18 16.39
N PHE A 51 -3.30 4.54 15.21
CA PHE A 51 -4.19 3.46 14.81
C PHE A 51 -3.55 2.55 13.74
N GLU A 52 -4.14 1.38 13.59
CA GLU A 52 -3.97 0.47 12.46
C GLU A 52 -5.32 0.32 11.72
N ARG A 53 -5.26 0.13 10.41
CA ARG A 53 -6.42 -0.16 9.56
C ARG A 53 -6.09 -1.28 8.58
N HIS A 54 -7.03 -2.20 8.44
CA HIS A 54 -7.06 -3.13 7.33
C HIS A 54 -7.69 -2.46 6.12
N VAL A 55 -7.17 -2.78 4.94
CA VAL A 55 -7.65 -2.24 3.68
C VAL A 55 -8.63 -3.25 3.09
N GLU A 56 -9.91 -2.87 3.09
CA GLU A 56 -11.01 -3.76 2.67
C GLU A 56 -11.74 -3.20 1.45
N GLY A 57 -12.22 -4.09 0.59
CA GLY A 57 -13.08 -3.77 -0.55
C GLY A 57 -13.12 -4.87 -1.59
N ILE A 58 -14.23 -4.90 -2.34
CA ILE A 58 -14.57 -5.98 -3.28
C ILE A 58 -13.48 -6.24 -4.33
N GLU A 59 -12.72 -5.21 -4.71
CA GLU A 59 -11.62 -5.34 -5.67
C GLU A 59 -10.42 -6.12 -5.12
N LEU A 60 -10.36 -6.36 -3.81
CA LEU A 60 -9.27 -7.06 -3.12
C LEU A 60 -9.71 -8.39 -2.50
N ASP A 61 -11.01 -8.66 -2.36
CA ASP A 61 -11.55 -9.84 -1.66
C ASP A 61 -10.95 -11.15 -2.18
N GLU A 62 -10.91 -11.36 -3.50
CA GLU A 62 -10.32 -12.56 -4.09
C GLU A 62 -8.83 -12.69 -3.76
N THR A 63 -8.08 -11.59 -3.78
CA THR A 63 -6.65 -11.60 -3.43
C THR A 63 -6.44 -11.95 -1.97
N VAL A 64 -7.24 -11.37 -1.07
CA VAL A 64 -7.15 -11.63 0.38
C VAL A 64 -7.54 -13.07 0.70
N ASN A 65 -8.64 -13.57 0.11
CA ASN A 65 -9.13 -14.93 0.33
C ASN A 65 -8.16 -16.00 -0.16
N ASN A 66 -7.34 -15.69 -1.17
CA ASN A 66 -6.36 -16.60 -1.75
C ASN A 66 -4.94 -16.43 -1.18
N LEU A 67 -4.76 -15.65 -0.11
CA LEU A 67 -3.44 -15.52 0.53
C LEU A 67 -2.97 -16.86 1.10
N PRO A 68 -1.72 -17.25 0.85
CA PRO A 68 -1.20 -18.51 1.34
C PRO A 68 -0.95 -18.46 2.85
N THR A 69 -1.30 -19.53 3.55
CA THR A 69 -0.88 -19.76 4.95
C THR A 69 0.57 -20.24 5.05
N ARG A 70 1.14 -20.73 3.95
CA ARG A 70 2.57 -21.07 3.80
C ARG A 70 3.11 -20.48 2.49
N TRP A 71 4.10 -19.61 2.60
CA TRP A 71 4.61 -18.86 1.45
C TRP A 71 5.51 -19.73 0.55
N PRO A 72 5.29 -19.71 -0.78
CA PRO A 72 6.12 -20.47 -1.70
C PRO A 72 7.55 -19.92 -1.67
N ARG A 73 8.56 -20.80 -1.70
CA ARG A 73 9.96 -20.38 -1.81
C ARG A 73 10.47 -20.58 -3.22
N ARG A 74 11.32 -19.66 -3.68
CA ARG A 74 12.00 -19.75 -4.98
C ARG A 74 13.51 -19.87 -4.76
N PRO A 75 14.23 -20.61 -5.61
CA PRO A 75 15.68 -20.60 -5.60
C PRO A 75 16.17 -19.16 -5.74
N SER A 76 16.99 -18.69 -4.80
CA SER A 76 17.68 -17.41 -4.90
C SER A 76 19.08 -17.61 -5.47
N SER A 77 19.59 -16.57 -6.12
CA SER A 77 20.96 -16.52 -6.63
C SER A 77 21.81 -15.65 -5.68
N PRO A 78 23.01 -16.08 -5.26
CA PRO A 78 23.76 -17.26 -5.70
C PRO A 78 23.20 -18.60 -5.17
N ALA A 79 23.53 -19.68 -5.89
CA ALA A 79 22.97 -21.02 -5.71
C ALA A 79 23.15 -21.56 -4.27
N GLY A 80 22.08 -22.11 -3.71
CA GLY A 80 22.06 -22.75 -2.39
C GLY A 80 21.15 -22.07 -1.36
N SER A 81 20.66 -20.87 -1.65
CA SER A 81 19.64 -20.19 -0.84
C SER A 81 18.27 -20.30 -1.49
N SER A 82 17.22 -20.38 -0.68
CA SER A 82 15.82 -20.40 -1.12
C SER A 82 15.08 -19.32 -0.36
N MET A 83 14.55 -18.32 -1.06
CA MET A 83 13.88 -17.17 -0.44
C MET A 83 12.37 -17.29 -0.58
N PRO A 84 11.59 -16.89 0.43
CA PRO A 84 10.14 -16.81 0.31
C PRO A 84 9.76 -15.76 -0.73
N PHE A 85 8.81 -16.12 -1.57
CA PHE A 85 8.20 -15.22 -2.54
C PHE A 85 6.98 -14.56 -1.90
N VAL A 86 7.16 -13.33 -1.40
CA VAL A 86 6.13 -12.52 -0.75
C VAL A 86 5.73 -11.36 -1.67
N PRO A 87 4.83 -11.56 -2.65
CA PRO A 87 4.43 -10.52 -3.60
C PRO A 87 3.74 -9.33 -2.92
N PRO A 88 3.96 -8.10 -3.42
CA PRO A 88 3.26 -6.93 -2.91
C PRO A 88 1.80 -6.89 -3.40
N VAL A 89 0.87 -6.67 -2.48
CA VAL A 89 -0.53 -6.32 -2.75
C VAL A 89 -0.68 -4.81 -2.99
N VAL A 90 -0.06 -3.99 -2.14
CA VAL A 90 0.00 -2.53 -2.34
C VAL A 90 1.18 -2.21 -3.26
N ARG A 91 0.86 -1.56 -4.37
CA ARG A 91 1.82 -1.21 -5.41
C ARG A 91 2.52 0.11 -5.10
N ALA A 92 1.75 1.16 -4.84
CA ALA A 92 2.24 2.48 -4.47
C ALA A 92 1.31 3.13 -3.45
N ALA A 93 1.82 4.17 -2.79
CA ALA A 93 1.03 4.98 -1.87
C ALA A 93 1.58 6.41 -1.82
N ALA A 94 0.71 7.37 -1.54
CA ALA A 94 1.04 8.79 -1.40
C ALA A 94 0.09 9.45 -0.40
N VAL A 95 0.51 10.60 0.14
CA VAL A 95 -0.31 11.42 1.04
C VAL A 95 -0.49 12.79 0.41
N ASP A 96 -1.74 13.27 0.34
CA ASP A 96 -2.02 14.61 -0.15
C ASP A 96 -1.83 15.69 0.94
N ALA A 97 -1.93 16.97 0.57
CA ALA A 97 -1.72 18.08 1.50
C ALA A 97 -2.75 18.14 2.66
N ALA A 98 -3.93 17.55 2.48
CA ALA A 98 -4.94 17.44 3.53
C ALA A 98 -4.68 16.24 4.47
N GLY A 99 -3.68 15.41 4.17
CA GLY A 99 -3.35 14.22 4.93
C GLY A 99 -4.12 12.97 4.52
N ASN A 100 -4.87 13.00 3.40
CA ASN A 100 -5.53 11.79 2.92
C ASN A 100 -4.48 10.83 2.35
N LEU A 101 -4.61 9.56 2.70
CA LEU A 101 -3.76 8.49 2.23
C LEU A 101 -4.36 7.87 0.96
N TRP A 102 -3.58 7.87 -0.12
CA TRP A 102 -3.90 7.24 -1.39
C TRP A 102 -3.10 5.95 -1.54
N LEU A 103 -3.78 4.85 -1.86
CA LEU A 103 -3.19 3.52 -2.05
C LEU A 103 -3.51 3.02 -3.45
N SER A 104 -2.52 2.53 -4.21
CA SER A 104 -2.73 1.75 -5.43
C SER A 104 -2.33 0.30 -5.23
N PHE A 105 -2.91 -0.60 -6.02
CA PHE A 105 -2.76 -2.04 -5.83
C PHE A 105 -2.12 -2.72 -7.04
N THR A 106 -1.45 -3.85 -6.79
CA THR A 106 -0.82 -4.63 -7.86
C THR A 106 -1.84 -5.40 -8.69
N VAL A 107 -2.94 -5.82 -8.07
CA VAL A 107 -3.93 -6.75 -8.65
C VAL A 107 -5.10 -6.06 -9.34
N THR A 108 -5.29 -4.76 -9.12
CA THR A 108 -6.46 -4.02 -9.60
C THR A 108 -6.06 -2.58 -9.97
N PRO A 109 -6.65 -1.97 -11.02
CA PRO A 109 -6.28 -0.62 -11.45
C PRO A 109 -6.89 0.50 -10.59
N HIS A 110 -7.49 0.14 -9.45
CA HIS A 110 -8.13 1.10 -8.55
C HIS A 110 -7.11 1.69 -7.56
N ALA A 111 -7.41 2.89 -7.10
CA ALA A 111 -6.80 3.47 -5.92
C ALA A 111 -7.84 3.71 -4.84
N TYR A 112 -7.49 3.41 -3.59
CA TYR A 112 -8.31 3.72 -2.44
C TYR A 112 -7.81 4.98 -1.77
N VAL A 113 -8.74 5.81 -1.31
CA VAL A 113 -8.44 7.05 -0.58
C VAL A 113 -9.02 6.96 0.81
N TYR A 114 -8.16 7.14 1.81
CA TYR A 114 -8.50 7.18 3.22
C TYR A 114 -8.30 8.60 3.75
N ASP A 115 -9.23 9.06 4.57
CA ASP A 115 -9.08 10.35 5.24
C ASP A 115 -8.04 10.27 6.39
N PRO A 116 -7.68 11.42 7.02
CA PRO A 116 -6.74 11.41 8.13
C PRO A 116 -7.18 10.60 9.36
N ALA A 117 -8.47 10.34 9.52
CA ALA A 117 -9.02 9.50 10.58
C ALA A 117 -8.91 8.00 10.28
N GLY A 118 -8.52 7.64 9.06
CA GLY A 118 -8.34 6.26 8.62
C GLY A 118 -9.59 5.64 8.02
N GLU A 119 -10.58 6.45 7.63
CA GLU A 119 -11.81 5.98 7.01
C GLU A 119 -11.70 6.02 5.49
N LYS A 120 -12.12 4.94 4.81
CA LYS A 120 -12.10 4.89 3.34
C LYS A 120 -13.19 5.83 2.80
N VAL A 121 -12.78 6.91 2.16
CA VAL A 121 -13.70 7.93 1.64
C VAL A 121 -13.98 7.78 0.15
N ARG A 122 -13.07 7.16 -0.62
CA ARG A 122 -13.23 6.99 -2.09
C ARG A 122 -12.53 5.76 -2.62
N VAL A 123 -13.05 5.27 -3.74
CA VAL A 123 -12.38 4.35 -4.67
C VAL A 123 -12.30 5.08 -6.01
N VAL A 124 -11.11 5.14 -6.60
CA VAL A 124 -10.80 5.91 -7.80
C VAL A 124 -10.25 4.98 -8.87
N ARG A 125 -10.72 5.13 -10.11
CA ARG A 125 -10.10 4.54 -11.30
C ARG A 125 -9.59 5.67 -12.19
N PHE A 126 -8.35 5.56 -12.64
CA PHE A 126 -7.73 6.59 -13.47
C PHE A 126 -7.93 6.27 -14.95
N GLU A 127 -8.44 7.24 -15.70
CA GLU A 127 -8.64 7.15 -17.14
C GLU A 127 -7.85 8.27 -17.84
N ALA A 128 -6.99 7.89 -18.77
CA ALA A 128 -6.22 8.80 -19.64
C ALA A 128 -6.36 8.37 -21.10
N ALA A 129 -5.28 7.92 -21.75
CA ALA A 129 -5.35 7.25 -23.06
C ALA A 129 -5.91 5.81 -22.97
N GLY A 130 -6.67 5.52 -21.91
CA GLY A 130 -7.06 4.19 -21.43
C GLY A 130 -6.92 4.11 -19.91
N THR A 131 -7.30 2.97 -19.35
CA THR A 131 -7.23 2.73 -17.91
C THR A 131 -5.77 2.65 -17.44
N VAL A 132 -5.46 3.42 -16.40
CA VAL A 132 -4.12 3.45 -15.81
C VAL A 132 -4.12 2.69 -14.49
N ALA A 133 -3.23 1.71 -14.35
CA ALA A 133 -2.92 1.05 -13.09
C ALA A 133 -1.70 1.75 -12.44
N PRO A 134 -1.87 2.55 -11.38
CA PRO A 134 -0.78 3.38 -10.85
C PRO A 134 0.35 2.55 -10.25
N ALA A 135 1.54 2.64 -10.84
CA ALA A 135 2.79 2.10 -10.29
C ALA A 135 3.49 3.10 -9.36
N SER A 136 3.15 4.39 -9.45
CA SER A 136 3.57 5.44 -8.52
C SER A 136 2.53 6.55 -8.46
N LEU A 137 2.42 7.19 -7.30
CA LEU A 137 1.56 8.35 -7.05
C LEU A 137 2.41 9.47 -6.44
N PHE A 138 2.26 10.70 -6.92
CA PHE A 138 2.97 11.84 -6.36
C PHE A 138 2.08 13.09 -6.40
N PHE A 139 2.05 13.86 -5.31
CA PHE A 139 1.35 15.14 -5.27
C PHE A 139 2.32 16.29 -5.54
N SER A 140 1.99 17.11 -6.53
CA SER A 140 2.73 18.35 -6.81
C SER A 140 2.51 19.38 -5.69
N HIS A 141 3.38 20.40 -5.66
CA HIS A 141 3.23 21.58 -4.81
C HIS A 141 1.90 22.34 -5.02
N THR A 142 1.26 22.20 -6.19
CA THR A 142 -0.05 22.77 -6.50
C THR A 142 -1.22 21.86 -6.14
N GLY A 143 -0.96 20.71 -5.49
CA GLY A 143 -1.98 19.75 -5.08
C GLY A 143 -2.53 18.88 -6.21
N ARG A 144 -1.80 18.76 -7.32
CA ARG A 144 -2.18 17.93 -8.48
C ARG A 144 -1.56 16.55 -8.33
N LEU A 145 -2.28 15.51 -8.76
CA LEU A 145 -1.83 14.14 -8.64
C LEU A 145 -1.14 13.70 -9.94
N LEU A 146 0.16 13.43 -9.86
CA LEU A 146 0.95 12.81 -10.92
C LEU A 146 0.93 11.29 -10.77
N VAL A 147 0.60 10.59 -11.86
CA VAL A 147 0.46 9.13 -11.90
C VAL A 147 1.42 8.57 -12.94
N ALA A 148 2.14 7.50 -12.58
CA ALA A 148 2.90 6.70 -13.54
C ALA A 148 2.36 5.27 -13.62
N PRO A 149 2.50 4.56 -14.77
CA PRO A 149 3.18 5.01 -15.99
C PRO A 149 2.39 6.10 -16.76
N GLY A 150 3.09 6.84 -17.64
CA GLY A 150 2.50 7.85 -18.53
C GLY A 150 2.59 9.30 -18.05
N CYS A 151 3.01 9.54 -16.80
CA CYS A 151 3.17 10.87 -16.20
C CYS A 151 1.91 11.76 -16.36
N TYR A 152 0.73 11.14 -16.26
CA TYR A 152 -0.53 11.85 -16.36
C TYR A 152 -0.78 12.67 -15.10
N GLU A 153 -1.44 13.81 -15.27
CA GLU A 153 -1.79 14.71 -14.18
C GLU A 153 -3.32 14.74 -14.00
N PHE A 154 -3.77 14.55 -12.76
CA PHE A 154 -5.18 14.55 -12.37
C PHE A 154 -5.46 15.61 -11.29
N ASP A 155 -6.70 16.13 -11.26
CA ASP A 155 -7.21 16.88 -10.10
C ASP A 155 -7.79 15.89 -9.08
N PRO A 156 -7.17 15.70 -7.91
CA PRO A 156 -7.59 14.70 -6.91
C PRO A 156 -8.94 15.02 -6.24
N ARG A 157 -9.51 16.21 -6.49
CA ARG A 157 -10.82 16.62 -5.96
C ARG A 157 -11.96 16.28 -6.91
N ARG A 158 -11.66 15.95 -8.16
CA ARG A 158 -12.67 15.59 -9.15
C ARG A 158 -13.19 14.19 -8.83
N LYS A 159 -14.52 14.05 -8.82
CA LYS A 159 -15.21 12.77 -8.63
C LYS A 159 -15.20 11.96 -9.91
#